data_AF-A0A7S0SUL7-F1
#
_entry.id   AF-A0A7S0SUL7-F1
#
_cell.length_a   1.000
_cell.length_b   1.000
_cell.length_c   1.000
_cell.angle_alpha   90.00
_cell.angle_beta   90.00
_cell.angle_gamma   90.00
#
_symmetry.space_group_name_H-M   'P 1'
#
loop_
_entity.id
_entity.type
_entity.pdbx_description
1 polymer ?
#
loop_
_entity_poly.entity_id
_entity_poly.type
_entity_poly.pdbx_seq_one_letter_code
_entity_poly.pdbx_strand_id
1 'polypeptide(L)'
;YKLMFLSILFYIIALNLISIQCIEDSSGNTKELTIMEQLFGETLYQWSIIDPSSITNTTTEVDAQIKELPTNELLKDKDVIAVYFSASWCGPCQQFTPQLVQYYVNVKKSGKKFEIIWVSRDRTSDEFVDYYTKMPWLAVPVQNLQAVVEKLSPKYNLKGIPHLVFIDAVDGSIYTTDGRLNVMKDKYGVEYPYQPKTIINLLPSPIKRYVNKVVSEWTDRLRETLSGILDSFAPKHIAAYLYKFNKWIIEYVYNNIISLLNNSKQAVSKSSK
;
A
#
# COMPACT_ATOMS: atom_id res chain seq x y z
N TYR A 1 13.34 -5.67 -42.63
CA TYR A 1 12.71 -5.82 -41.30
C TYR A 1 13.70 -6.20 -40.19
N LYS A 2 14.35 -7.38 -40.19
CA LYS A 2 15.35 -7.74 -39.15
C LYS A 2 16.56 -6.78 -39.06
N LEU A 3 17.11 -6.37 -40.20
CA LEU A 3 18.22 -5.39 -40.28
C LEU A 3 17.80 -3.96 -39.87
N MET A 4 16.54 -3.59 -40.09
CA MET A 4 15.99 -2.29 -39.71
C MET A 4 15.74 -2.21 -38.20
N PHE A 5 15.40 -3.35 -37.58
CA PHE A 5 15.26 -3.46 -36.13
C PHE A 5 16.62 -3.36 -35.42
N LEU A 6 17.65 -3.97 -36.01
CA LEU A 6 19.02 -3.91 -35.50
C LEU A 6 19.63 -2.50 -35.59
N SER A 7 19.34 -1.73 -36.65
CA SER A 7 19.83 -0.35 -36.77
C SER A 7 19.17 0.62 -35.80
N ILE A 8 17.87 0.43 -35.52
CA ILE A 8 17.14 1.23 -34.52
C ILE A 8 17.65 0.90 -33.11
N LEU A 9 17.92 -0.38 -32.83
CA LEU A 9 18.49 -0.81 -31.55
C LEU A 9 19.89 -0.22 -31.32
N PHE A 10 20.75 -0.21 -32.35
CA PHE A 10 22.09 0.39 -32.28
C PHE A 10 22.05 1.92 -32.10
N TYR A 11 21.09 2.60 -32.74
CA TYR A 11 20.90 4.04 -32.62
C TYR A 11 20.43 4.45 -31.21
N ILE A 12 19.59 3.64 -30.58
CA ILE A 12 19.14 3.83 -29.18
C ILE A 12 20.32 3.62 -28.22
N ILE A 13 21.16 2.61 -28.45
CA ILE A 13 22.37 2.34 -27.64
C ILE A 13 23.39 3.48 -27.77
N ALA A 14 23.59 4.02 -28.98
CA ALA A 14 24.55 5.10 -29.22
C ALA A 14 24.14 6.44 -28.59
N LEU A 15 22.83 6.73 -28.50
CA LEU A 15 22.32 7.93 -27.82
C LEU A 15 22.38 7.84 -26.28
N ASN A 16 22.55 6.63 -25.72
CA ASN A 16 22.64 6.37 -24.28
C ASN A 16 24.05 6.57 -23.68
N LEU A 17 25.07 6.91 -24.47
CA LEU A 17 26.46 7.05 -23.99
C LEU A 17 26.80 8.43 -23.43
N ILE A 18 25.88 9.40 -23.49
CA ILE A 18 26.16 10.76 -23.02
C ILE A 18 25.47 10.97 -21.67
N SER A 19 26.32 10.98 -20.64
CA SER A 19 26.24 11.78 -19.40
C SER A 19 25.35 11.29 -18.25
N ILE A 20 25.85 10.38 -17.39
CA ILE A 20 25.21 10.19 -16.09
C ILE A 20 26.16 9.71 -14.95
N GLN A 21 25.98 10.27 -13.74
CA GLN A 21 26.61 9.91 -12.45
C GLN A 21 25.60 9.28 -11.44
N CYS A 22 26.07 8.48 -10.46
CA CYS A 22 25.29 7.71 -9.45
C CYS A 22 25.85 7.84 -7.99
N ILE A 23 25.08 7.49 -6.94
CA ILE A 23 25.51 7.46 -5.51
C ILE A 23 24.89 6.27 -4.72
N GLU A 24 25.70 5.57 -3.91
CA GLU A 24 25.45 4.39 -3.02
C GLU A 24 25.33 4.76 -1.50
N ASP A 25 24.92 3.81 -0.64
CA ASP A 25 25.02 3.88 0.84
C ASP A 25 25.65 2.60 1.43
N SER A 26 26.03 2.63 2.72
CA SER A 26 27.36 2.29 3.21
C SER A 26 27.49 1.05 4.12
N SER A 27 26.49 0.15 4.21
CA SER A 27 26.52 -0.97 5.18
C SER A 27 26.25 -2.39 4.66
N GLY A 28 25.99 -2.61 3.36
CA GLY A 28 26.20 -3.91 2.70
C GLY A 28 25.39 -5.13 3.18
N ASN A 29 24.30 -4.99 3.96
CA ASN A 29 23.44 -6.11 4.36
C ASN A 29 22.00 -5.91 3.86
N THR A 30 21.53 -6.79 2.98
CA THR A 30 20.22 -6.67 2.29
C THR A 30 19.14 -7.49 3.00
N LYS A 31 18.40 -6.88 3.93
CA LYS A 31 17.13 -7.44 4.43
C LYS A 31 16.03 -7.09 3.43
N GLU A 32 15.42 -8.11 2.81
CA GLU A 32 14.28 -7.90 1.90
C GLU A 32 13.04 -7.52 2.73
N LEU A 33 12.69 -6.24 2.70
CA LEU A 33 11.52 -5.71 3.41
C LEU A 33 10.25 -6.01 2.61
N THR A 34 9.19 -6.47 3.30
CA THR A 34 7.85 -6.57 2.73
C THR A 34 7.35 -5.20 2.27
N ILE A 35 6.37 -5.17 1.35
CA ILE A 35 5.81 -3.89 0.90
C ILE A 35 5.25 -3.06 2.06
N MET A 36 4.72 -3.69 3.10
CA MET A 36 4.20 -2.99 4.27
C MET A 36 5.32 -2.37 5.11
N GLU A 37 6.42 -3.10 5.32
CA GLU A 37 7.59 -2.54 6.00
C GLU A 37 8.22 -1.41 5.20
N GLN A 38 8.24 -1.50 3.87
CA GLN A 38 8.69 -0.42 3.01
C GLN A 38 7.80 0.84 3.12
N LEU A 39 6.50 0.68 3.37
CA LEU A 39 5.54 1.79 3.48
C LEU A 39 5.53 2.42 4.87
N PHE A 40 5.55 1.61 5.93
CA PHE A 40 5.29 2.07 7.31
C PHE A 40 6.47 1.92 8.27
N GLY A 41 7.53 1.22 7.87
CA GLY A 41 8.66 0.85 8.74
C GLY A 41 8.55 -0.59 9.26
N GLU A 42 9.62 -1.06 9.90
CA GLU A 42 9.73 -2.45 10.39
C GLU A 42 8.79 -2.75 11.58
N THR A 43 8.36 -1.70 12.28
CA THR A 43 7.53 -1.82 13.49
C THR A 43 6.33 -0.89 13.43
N LEU A 44 5.26 -1.29 14.13
CA LEU A 44 4.07 -0.50 14.38
C LEU A 44 3.73 -0.51 15.87
N TYR A 45 3.06 0.56 16.31
CA TYR A 45 2.47 0.65 17.62
C TYR A 45 1.12 -0.05 17.66
N GLN A 46 0.90 -0.86 18.69
CA GLN A 46 -0.38 -1.47 19.03
C GLN A 46 -0.73 -1.15 20.48
N TRP A 47 -1.98 -0.79 20.73
CA TRP A 47 -2.50 -0.70 22.07
C TRP A 47 -2.75 -2.10 22.65
N SER A 48 -2.20 -2.38 23.85
CA SER A 48 -2.55 -3.59 24.59
C SER A 48 -3.07 -3.24 25.98
N ILE A 49 -4.25 -3.76 26.32
CA ILE A 49 -4.75 -3.77 27.70
C ILE A 49 -4.01 -4.90 28.41
N ILE A 50 -3.24 -4.58 29.44
CA ILE A 50 -2.59 -5.59 30.29
C ILE A 50 -3.68 -6.22 31.15
N ASP A 51 -4.02 -7.48 30.86
CA ASP A 51 -4.85 -8.43 31.64
C ASP A 51 -6.08 -7.86 32.40
N PRO A 52 -7.33 -8.10 31.94
CA PRO A 52 -8.53 -7.69 32.68
C PRO A 52 -8.67 -8.33 34.08
N SER A 53 -7.93 -9.40 34.37
CA SER A 53 -8.03 -10.15 35.63
C SER A 53 -7.12 -9.65 36.75
N SER A 54 -6.21 -8.71 36.47
CA SER A 54 -5.38 -8.02 37.48
C SER A 54 -6.05 -6.77 38.08
N ILE A 55 -7.29 -6.47 37.66
CA ILE A 55 -8.10 -5.37 38.19
C ILE A 55 -8.55 -5.74 39.62
N THR A 56 -7.67 -5.48 40.59
CA THR A 56 -8.05 -5.40 42.00
C THR A 56 -8.60 -4.00 42.25
N ASN A 57 -9.76 -3.94 42.92
CA ASN A 57 -10.53 -2.72 43.15
C ASN A 57 -9.82 -1.73 44.10
N THR A 58 -8.69 -1.13 43.70
CA THR A 58 -8.07 0.01 44.40
C THR A 58 -6.93 0.67 43.62
N THR A 59 -7.10 1.01 42.34
CA THR A 59 -6.42 2.18 41.70
C THR A 59 -6.94 2.40 40.28
N THR A 60 -7.16 3.65 39.93
CA THR A 60 -7.85 4.14 38.73
C THR A 60 -6.91 4.31 37.52
N GLU A 61 -6.02 3.35 37.26
CA GLU A 61 -5.15 3.36 36.08
C GLU A 61 -5.13 1.96 35.49
N VAL A 62 -5.84 1.78 34.38
CA VAL A 62 -5.61 0.61 33.52
C VAL A 62 -4.26 0.88 32.87
N ASP A 63 -3.21 0.13 33.25
CA ASP A 63 -1.86 0.21 32.66
C ASP A 63 -1.91 -0.25 31.19
N ALA A 64 -2.50 0.59 30.36
CA ALA A 64 -2.62 0.35 28.96
C ALA A 64 -1.41 0.99 28.29
N GLN A 65 -0.52 0.14 27.77
CA GLN A 65 0.77 0.56 27.22
C GLN A 65 0.78 0.37 25.70
N ILE A 66 1.46 1.30 25.02
CA ILE A 66 1.80 1.19 23.62
C ILE A 66 2.91 0.16 23.49
N LYS A 67 2.65 -0.94 22.78
CA LYS A 67 3.66 -1.92 22.40
C LYS A 67 4.13 -1.66 20.99
N GLU A 68 5.43 -1.66 20.78
CA GLU A 68 6.05 -1.68 19.46
C GLU A 68 6.26 -3.12 19.02
N LEU A 69 5.64 -3.51 17.89
CA LEU A 69 5.65 -4.88 17.39
C LEU A 69 6.00 -4.91 15.90
N PRO A 70 6.54 -6.03 15.38
CA PRO A 70 6.89 -6.15 13.97
C PRO A 70 5.69 -5.94 13.02
N THR A 71 5.88 -5.11 12.00
CA THR A 71 4.85 -4.78 11.00
C THR A 71 4.34 -6.03 10.28
N ASN A 72 5.25 -6.94 9.92
CA ASN A 72 4.93 -8.17 9.22
C ASN A 72 4.04 -9.12 10.05
N GLU A 73 4.24 -9.19 11.38
CA GLU A 73 3.43 -10.02 12.28
C GLU A 73 2.02 -9.44 12.44
N LEU A 74 1.92 -8.12 12.67
CA LEU A 74 0.65 -7.44 12.86
C LEU A 74 -0.26 -7.47 11.63
N LEU A 75 0.35 -7.49 10.43
CA LEU A 75 -0.37 -7.37 9.16
C LEU A 75 -0.47 -8.69 8.36
N LYS A 76 0.12 -9.79 8.83
CA LYS A 76 0.23 -11.08 8.11
C LYS A 76 -1.09 -11.62 7.55
N ASP A 77 -2.18 -11.47 8.29
CA ASP A 77 -3.50 -12.01 7.96
C ASP A 77 -4.52 -10.92 7.59
N LYS A 78 -4.05 -9.78 7.09
CA LYS A 78 -4.89 -8.70 6.59
C LYS A 78 -4.98 -8.78 5.07
N ASP A 79 -6.16 -8.52 4.53
CA ASP A 79 -6.40 -8.41 3.09
C ASP A 79 -6.41 -6.93 2.65
N VAL A 80 -6.82 -6.04 3.55
CA VAL A 80 -6.97 -4.60 3.27
C VAL A 80 -6.48 -3.79 4.45
N ILE A 81 -5.70 -2.76 4.15
CA ILE A 81 -5.24 -1.76 5.11
C ILE A 81 -5.87 -0.42 4.76
N ALA A 82 -6.34 0.32 5.75
CA ALA A 82 -6.69 1.73 5.58
C ALA A 82 -5.66 2.61 6.29
N VAL A 83 -5.00 3.48 5.52
CA VAL A 83 -4.01 4.44 6.02
C VAL A 83 -4.72 5.73 6.38
N TYR A 84 -4.69 6.07 7.66
CA TYR A 84 -5.44 7.21 8.20
C TYR A 84 -4.47 8.34 8.61
N PHE A 85 -4.50 9.45 7.89
CA PHE A 85 -3.74 10.66 8.22
C PHE A 85 -4.62 11.61 9.03
N SER A 86 -4.19 11.93 10.24
CA SER A 86 -4.99 12.72 11.18
C SER A 86 -4.14 13.32 12.31
N ALA A 87 -4.71 14.27 13.05
CA ALA A 87 -4.10 14.88 14.23
C ALA A 87 -5.16 15.26 15.26
N SER A 88 -4.73 15.32 16.53
CA SER A 88 -5.52 15.79 17.66
C SER A 88 -5.96 17.24 17.49
N TRP A 89 -5.09 18.13 17.03
CA TRP A 89 -5.38 19.57 16.84
C TRP A 89 -6.32 19.87 15.66
N CYS A 90 -6.66 18.86 14.85
CA CYS A 90 -7.48 19.01 13.66
C CYS A 90 -8.98 18.83 13.98
N GLY A 91 -9.75 19.92 13.98
CA GLY A 91 -11.20 19.89 14.26
C GLY A 91 -12.00 18.90 13.40
N PRO A 92 -11.90 18.93 12.05
CA PRO A 92 -12.57 17.96 11.20
C PRO A 92 -12.14 16.50 11.45
N CYS A 93 -10.92 16.29 11.91
CA CYS A 93 -10.40 14.97 12.27
C CYS A 93 -11.08 14.43 13.52
N GLN A 94 -11.20 15.26 14.57
CA GLN A 94 -11.92 14.90 15.80
C GLN A 94 -13.39 14.51 15.52
N GLN A 95 -14.04 15.12 14.52
CA GLN A 95 -15.40 14.77 14.11
C GLN A 95 -15.48 13.47 13.30
N PHE A 96 -14.44 13.15 12.53
CA PHE A 96 -14.42 11.96 11.67
C PHE A 96 -14.00 10.70 12.42
N THR A 97 -13.04 10.79 13.34
CA THR A 97 -12.51 9.63 14.08
C THR A 97 -13.59 8.76 14.73
N PRO A 98 -14.60 9.30 15.46
CA PRO A 98 -15.66 8.49 16.05
C PRO A 98 -16.46 7.70 15.00
N GLN A 99 -16.70 8.29 13.84
CA GLN A 99 -17.41 7.63 12.72
C GLN A 99 -16.55 6.50 12.14
N LEU A 100 -15.25 6.74 12.00
CA LEU A 100 -14.30 5.73 11.52
C LEU A 100 -14.16 4.57 12.52
N VAL A 101 -14.17 4.84 13.83
CA VAL A 101 -14.22 3.80 14.88
C VAL A 101 -15.45 2.91 14.73
N GLN A 102 -16.63 3.51 14.54
CA GLN A 102 -17.86 2.74 14.34
C GLN A 102 -17.80 1.89 13.07
N TYR A 103 -17.32 2.45 11.96
CA TYR A 103 -17.12 1.74 10.71
C TYR A 103 -16.14 0.56 10.87
N TYR A 104 -15.00 0.79 11.51
CA TYR A 104 -13.98 -0.23 11.77
C TYR A 104 -14.54 -1.42 12.54
N VAL A 105 -15.29 -1.15 13.60
CA VAL A 105 -15.96 -2.19 14.40
C VAL A 105 -16.95 -2.98 13.55
N ASN A 106 -17.76 -2.32 12.72
CA ASN A 106 -18.74 -2.98 11.85
C ASN A 106 -18.06 -3.89 10.82
N VAL A 107 -17.00 -3.41 10.16
CA VAL A 107 -16.25 -4.17 9.16
C VAL A 107 -15.57 -5.38 9.80
N LYS A 108 -14.90 -5.21 10.96
CA LYS A 108 -14.28 -6.34 11.67
C LYS A 108 -15.30 -7.36 12.16
N LYS A 109 -16.46 -6.94 12.69
CA LYS A 109 -17.55 -7.85 13.10
C LYS A 109 -18.10 -8.70 11.95
N SER A 110 -18.00 -8.20 10.72
CA SER A 110 -18.40 -8.94 9.51
C SER A 110 -17.37 -10.00 9.08
N GLY A 111 -16.34 -10.27 9.89
CA GLY A 111 -15.29 -11.26 9.59
C GLY A 111 -14.27 -10.79 8.55
N LYS A 112 -14.30 -9.52 8.14
CA LYS A 112 -13.38 -8.98 7.13
C LYS A 112 -11.98 -8.80 7.73
N LYS A 113 -10.95 -9.25 7.02
CA LYS A 113 -9.52 -9.14 7.37
C LYS A 113 -9.00 -7.72 7.16
N PHE A 114 -9.51 -6.79 7.95
CA PHE A 114 -9.27 -5.36 7.83
C PHE A 114 -8.41 -4.84 8.99
N GLU A 115 -7.55 -3.86 8.71
CA GLU A 115 -6.86 -3.07 9.72
C GLU A 115 -6.72 -1.61 9.32
N ILE A 116 -6.61 -0.72 10.31
CA ILE A 116 -6.28 0.69 10.09
C ILE A 116 -4.88 0.95 10.65
N ILE A 117 -4.07 1.72 9.91
CA ILE A 117 -2.79 2.24 10.37
C ILE A 117 -2.90 3.75 10.42
N TRP A 118 -2.80 4.30 11.62
CA TRP A 118 -2.80 5.73 11.85
C TRP A 118 -1.41 6.33 11.62
N VAL A 119 -1.37 7.36 10.79
CA VAL A 119 -0.19 8.20 10.55
C VAL A 119 -0.49 9.57 11.16
N SER A 120 0.06 9.80 12.35
CA SER A 120 -0.17 11.03 13.09
C SER A 120 0.48 12.24 12.41
N ARG A 121 -0.19 13.38 12.56
CA ARG A 121 0.30 14.74 12.24
C ARG A 121 0.37 15.61 13.50
N ASP A 122 0.28 15.00 14.68
CA ASP A 122 0.46 15.65 15.98
C ASP A 122 1.87 16.20 16.12
N ARG A 123 2.01 17.24 16.95
CA ARG A 123 3.25 18.00 17.06
C ARG A 123 4.05 17.58 18.29
N THR A 124 3.38 16.99 19.27
CA THR A 124 3.99 16.54 20.53
C THR A 124 3.64 15.09 20.81
N SER A 125 4.46 14.43 21.63
CA SER A 125 4.19 13.05 22.07
C SER A 125 2.91 12.97 22.90
N ASP A 126 2.60 13.98 23.71
CA ASP A 126 1.40 14.00 24.56
C ASP A 126 0.13 14.06 23.70
N GLU A 127 0.10 14.96 22.69
CA GLU A 127 -0.99 15.04 21.70
C GLU A 127 -1.18 13.70 20.97
N PHE A 128 -0.07 13.04 20.61
CA PHE A 128 -0.09 11.74 19.96
C PHE A 128 -0.75 10.69 20.87
N VAL A 129 -0.27 10.55 22.10
CA VAL A 129 -0.75 9.53 23.05
C VAL A 129 -2.22 9.77 23.38
N ASP A 130 -2.57 11.00 23.77
CA ASP A 130 -3.94 11.37 24.16
C ASP A 130 -4.96 11.10 23.05
N TYR A 131 -4.57 11.31 21.79
CA TYR A 131 -5.46 11.06 20.66
C TYR A 131 -5.48 9.59 20.25
N TYR A 132 -4.35 8.90 20.36
CA TYR A 132 -4.25 7.48 20.02
C TYR A 132 -5.11 6.60 20.94
N THR A 133 -5.26 6.95 22.23
CA THR A 133 -6.13 6.22 23.17
C THR A 133 -7.59 6.12 22.71
N LYS A 134 -8.02 6.99 21.79
CA LYS A 134 -9.38 7.02 21.23
C LYS A 134 -9.55 6.11 20.00
N MET A 135 -8.50 5.42 19.59
CA MET A 135 -8.43 4.65 18.35
C MET A 135 -8.11 3.16 18.63
N PRO A 136 -8.94 2.21 18.15
CA PRO A 136 -8.76 0.78 18.42
C PRO A 136 -7.86 0.07 17.39
N TRP A 137 -6.98 0.80 16.70
CA TRP A 137 -6.19 0.30 15.57
C TRP A 137 -4.70 0.63 15.75
N LEU A 138 -3.87 0.33 14.75
CA LEU A 138 -2.41 0.47 14.83
C LEU A 138 -1.96 1.90 14.54
N ALA A 139 -0.74 2.27 14.94
CA ALA A 139 -0.12 3.54 14.61
C ALA A 139 1.33 3.39 14.15
N VAL A 140 1.78 4.32 13.31
CA VAL A 140 3.19 4.44 12.96
C VAL A 140 3.96 5.02 14.15
N PRO A 141 5.12 4.44 14.54
CA PRO A 141 5.93 4.96 15.63
C PRO A 141 6.36 6.41 15.41
N VAL A 142 6.43 7.20 16.49
CA VAL A 142 6.71 8.65 16.43
C VAL A 142 8.01 8.94 15.67
N GLN A 143 9.04 8.12 15.90
CA GLN A 143 10.34 8.22 15.23
C GLN A 143 10.26 8.05 13.70
N ASN A 144 9.27 7.31 13.20
CA ASN A 144 9.13 6.97 11.78
C ASN A 144 8.15 7.91 11.04
N LEU A 145 7.35 8.71 11.77
CA LEU A 145 6.27 9.51 11.20
C LEU A 145 6.73 10.43 10.08
N GLN A 146 7.83 11.18 10.27
CA GLN A 146 8.31 12.13 9.28
C GLN A 146 8.65 11.45 7.94
N ALA A 147 9.45 10.39 7.99
CA ALA A 147 9.86 9.63 6.80
C ALA A 147 8.67 8.97 6.10
N VAL A 148 7.72 8.42 6.87
CA VAL A 148 6.49 7.82 6.33
C VAL A 148 5.62 8.89 5.66
N VAL A 149 5.43 10.05 6.29
CA VAL A 149 4.65 11.15 5.73
C VAL A 149 5.27 11.66 4.43
N GLU A 150 6.58 11.92 4.41
CA GLU A 150 7.29 12.39 3.20
C GLU A 150 7.14 11.41 2.03
N LYS A 151 7.25 10.11 2.32
CA LYS A 151 7.11 9.04 1.34
C LYS A 151 5.68 8.89 0.82
N LEU A 152 4.69 8.90 1.72
CA LEU A 152 3.31 8.55 1.39
C LEU A 152 2.49 9.74 0.89
N SER A 153 2.83 10.97 1.29
CA SER A 153 2.10 12.19 0.87
C SER A 153 1.95 12.32 -0.65
N PRO A 154 3.02 12.22 -1.46
CA PRO A 154 2.88 12.27 -2.92
C PRO A 154 2.17 11.03 -3.48
N LYS A 155 2.47 9.84 -2.95
CA LYS A 155 1.88 8.58 -3.42
C LYS A 155 0.36 8.54 -3.25
N TYR A 156 -0.14 9.10 -2.15
CA TYR A 156 -1.56 9.08 -1.80
C TYR A 156 -2.27 10.42 -2.02
N ASN A 157 -1.61 11.36 -2.70
CA ASN A 157 -2.15 12.67 -3.03
C ASN A 157 -2.70 13.39 -1.78
N LEU A 158 -1.94 13.36 -0.69
CA LEU A 158 -2.31 13.95 0.59
C LEU A 158 -2.30 15.47 0.49
N LYS A 159 -3.48 16.09 0.46
CA LYS A 159 -3.66 17.55 0.39
C LYS A 159 -4.08 18.20 1.71
N GLY A 160 -4.51 17.39 2.68
CA GLY A 160 -4.99 17.84 3.98
C GLY A 160 -5.44 16.65 4.82
N ILE A 161 -5.89 16.92 6.04
CA ILE A 161 -6.41 15.92 6.98
C ILE A 161 -7.83 16.30 7.43
N PRO A 162 -8.71 15.34 7.77
CA PRO A 162 -8.48 13.89 7.77
C PRO A 162 -8.45 13.31 6.36
N HIS A 163 -7.49 12.42 6.09
CA HIS A 163 -7.35 11.70 4.83
C HIS A 163 -7.29 10.19 5.10
N LEU A 164 -8.02 9.40 4.32
CA LEU A 164 -8.12 7.96 4.53
C LEU A 164 -7.97 7.25 3.18
N VAL A 165 -7.01 6.35 3.10
CA VAL A 165 -6.65 5.65 1.86
C VAL A 165 -6.81 4.15 2.10
N PHE A 166 -7.57 3.45 1.26
CA PHE A 166 -7.65 1.99 1.32
C PHE A 166 -6.62 1.42 0.35
N ILE A 167 -5.86 0.42 0.80
CA ILE A 167 -4.85 -0.28 0.02
C ILE A 167 -4.97 -1.79 0.18
N ASP A 168 -4.51 -2.52 -0.84
CA ASP A 168 -4.30 -3.96 -0.78
C ASP A 168 -3.19 -4.31 0.21
N ALA A 169 -3.45 -5.29 1.07
CA ALA A 169 -2.47 -5.67 2.09
C ALA A 169 -1.26 -6.45 1.54
N VAL A 170 -1.37 -7.00 0.32
CA VAL A 170 -0.36 -7.88 -0.28
C VAL A 170 0.62 -7.08 -1.13
N ASP A 171 0.13 -6.18 -1.97
CA ASP A 171 0.95 -5.46 -2.95
C ASP A 171 0.96 -3.93 -2.74
N GLY A 172 0.20 -3.41 -1.77
CA GLY A 172 0.12 -1.98 -1.50
C GLY A 172 -0.58 -1.16 -2.59
N SER A 173 -1.33 -1.82 -3.50
CA SER A 173 -2.12 -1.15 -4.52
C SER A 173 -3.22 -0.32 -3.90
N ILE A 174 -3.43 0.88 -4.44
CA ILE A 174 -4.44 1.80 -3.93
C ILE A 174 -5.82 1.35 -4.41
N TYR A 175 -6.74 1.15 -3.47
CA TYR A 175 -8.14 0.93 -3.76
C TYR A 175 -8.89 2.26 -3.91
N THR A 176 -8.74 3.16 -2.94
CA THR A 176 -9.31 4.50 -3.01
C THR A 176 -8.49 5.48 -2.17
N THR A 177 -8.32 6.71 -2.66
CA THR A 177 -7.81 7.83 -1.88
C THR A 177 -8.94 8.67 -1.25
N ASP A 178 -10.20 8.39 -1.61
CA ASP A 178 -11.39 9.11 -1.13
C ASP A 178 -12.06 8.38 0.05
N GLY A 179 -11.29 7.55 0.77
CA GLY A 179 -11.78 6.64 1.79
C GLY A 179 -12.61 7.34 2.89
N ARG A 180 -12.31 8.61 3.20
CA ARG A 180 -13.11 9.41 4.13
C ARG A 180 -14.54 9.57 3.63
N LEU A 181 -14.73 9.96 2.37
CA LEU A 181 -16.04 10.14 1.77
C LEU A 181 -16.76 8.79 1.63
N ASN A 182 -16.03 7.73 1.27
CA ASN A 182 -16.57 6.38 1.21
C ASN A 182 -17.15 5.94 2.56
N VAL A 183 -16.36 6.03 3.63
CA VAL A 183 -16.79 5.65 4.99
C VAL A 183 -17.97 6.50 5.49
N MET A 184 -18.00 7.81 5.18
CA MET A 184 -19.12 8.67 5.56
C MET A 184 -20.43 8.30 4.85
N LYS A 185 -20.36 7.77 3.63
CA LYS A 185 -21.54 7.32 2.87
C LYS A 185 -21.94 5.88 3.21
N ASP A 186 -20.97 5.02 3.46
CA ASP A 186 -21.16 3.60 3.73
C ASP A 186 -20.74 3.24 5.15
N LYS A 187 -21.60 3.62 6.11
CA LYS A 187 -21.37 3.41 7.54
C LYS A 187 -21.22 1.94 7.95
N TYR A 188 -21.77 1.02 7.17
CA TYR A 188 -21.79 -0.41 7.48
C TYR A 188 -20.74 -1.21 6.67
N GLY A 189 -20.03 -0.58 5.73
CA GLY A 189 -19.03 -1.26 4.91
C GLY A 189 -19.65 -2.25 3.93
N VAL A 190 -20.80 -1.90 3.34
CA VAL A 190 -21.47 -2.66 2.28
C VAL A 190 -20.67 -2.64 0.98
N GLU A 191 -20.13 -1.47 0.61
CA GLU A 191 -19.33 -1.24 -0.60
C GLU A 191 -17.82 -1.41 -0.36
N TYR A 192 -17.41 -1.64 0.90
CA TYR A 192 -16.04 -2.04 1.23
C TYR A 192 -15.56 -3.20 0.32
N PRO A 193 -14.32 -3.17 -0.19
CA PRO A 193 -13.24 -2.25 0.18
C PRO A 193 -13.05 -1.04 -0.77
N TYR A 194 -14.09 -0.65 -1.51
CA TYR A 194 -14.05 0.45 -2.48
C TYR A 194 -12.95 0.30 -3.54
N GLN A 195 -12.67 -0.95 -3.93
CA GLN A 195 -11.74 -1.26 -5.00
C GLN A 195 -12.19 -0.62 -6.33
N PRO A 196 -11.25 -0.10 -7.15
CA PRO A 196 -11.55 0.29 -8.51
C PRO A 196 -11.99 -0.97 -9.24
N LYS A 197 -13.05 -0.86 -10.04
CA LYS A 197 -13.57 -1.97 -10.83
C LYS A 197 -12.59 -2.26 -11.99
N THR A 198 -11.52 -3.00 -11.70
CA THR A 198 -10.59 -3.54 -12.69
C THR A 198 -10.82 -5.04 -12.84
N ILE A 199 -10.44 -5.61 -13.98
CA ILE A 199 -10.69 -7.04 -14.25
C ILE A 199 -9.90 -7.95 -13.31
N ILE A 200 -8.74 -7.50 -12.81
CA ILE A 200 -7.97 -8.21 -11.77
C ILE A 200 -8.78 -8.32 -10.47
N ASN A 201 -9.52 -7.27 -10.10
CA ASN A 201 -10.37 -7.25 -8.91
C ASN A 201 -11.67 -8.06 -9.09
N LEU A 202 -11.97 -8.54 -10.31
CA LEU A 202 -13.05 -9.49 -10.56
C LEU A 202 -12.59 -10.96 -10.43
N LEU A 203 -11.30 -11.20 -10.21
CA LEU A 203 -10.77 -12.56 -10.05
C LEU A 203 -10.93 -13.04 -8.59
N PRO A 204 -11.33 -14.31 -8.36
CA PRO A 204 -11.30 -14.93 -7.04
C PRO A 204 -9.93 -14.83 -6.36
N SER A 205 -9.88 -14.69 -5.02
CA SER A 205 -8.65 -14.50 -4.25
C SER A 205 -7.50 -15.49 -4.56
N PRO A 206 -7.75 -16.80 -4.77
CA PRO A 206 -6.69 -17.73 -5.15
C PRO A 206 -6.02 -17.37 -6.49
N ILE A 207 -6.84 -16.95 -7.47
CA ILE A 207 -6.37 -16.55 -8.81
C ILE A 207 -5.68 -15.19 -8.74
N LYS A 208 -6.25 -14.23 -8.00
CA LYS A 208 -5.62 -12.92 -7.76
C LYS A 208 -4.23 -13.09 -7.13
N ARG A 209 -4.11 -13.94 -6.10
CA ARG A 209 -2.82 -14.24 -5.45
C ARG A 209 -1.82 -14.86 -6.40
N TYR A 210 -2.26 -15.79 -7.24
CA TYR A 210 -1.41 -16.40 -8.26
C TYR A 210 -0.95 -15.38 -9.31
N VAL A 211 -1.87 -14.59 -9.87
CA VAL A 211 -1.56 -13.54 -10.85
C VAL A 211 -0.59 -12.52 -10.25
N ASN A 212 -0.86 -12.02 -9.04
CA ASN A 212 0.02 -11.08 -8.36
C ASN A 212 1.40 -11.68 -8.09
N LYS A 213 1.49 -12.95 -7.68
CA LYS A 213 2.77 -13.66 -7.51
C LYS A 213 3.54 -13.78 -8.82
N VAL A 214 2.88 -14.15 -9.91
CA VAL A 214 3.54 -14.27 -11.22
C VAL A 214 4.03 -12.91 -11.70
N VAL A 215 3.21 -11.87 -11.54
CA VAL A 215 3.59 -10.49 -11.90
C VAL A 215 4.74 -10.01 -11.03
N SER A 216 4.74 -10.27 -9.72
CA SER A 216 5.84 -9.89 -8.83
C SER A 216 7.12 -10.63 -9.21
N GLU A 217 7.09 -11.96 -9.35
CA GLU A 217 8.26 -12.73 -9.74
C GLU A 217 8.81 -12.31 -11.13
N TRP A 218 7.94 -11.98 -12.09
CA TRP A 218 8.38 -11.48 -13.39
C TRP A 218 9.00 -10.09 -13.27
N THR A 219 8.42 -9.22 -12.44
CA THR A 219 8.95 -7.89 -12.14
C THR A 219 10.29 -7.97 -11.42
N ASP A 220 10.45 -8.92 -10.49
CA ASP A 220 11.68 -9.14 -9.74
C ASP A 220 12.76 -9.75 -10.63
N ARG A 221 12.44 -10.76 -11.45
CA ARG A 221 13.38 -11.29 -12.47
C ARG A 221 13.83 -10.22 -13.45
N LEU A 222 12.90 -9.38 -13.92
CA LEU A 222 13.26 -8.23 -14.74
C LEU A 222 14.14 -7.26 -13.97
N ARG A 223 13.82 -6.96 -12.71
CA ARG A 223 14.62 -6.07 -11.87
C ARG A 223 16.02 -6.63 -11.64
N GLU A 224 16.19 -7.92 -11.38
CA GLU A 224 17.48 -8.60 -11.19
C GLU A 224 18.29 -8.67 -12.49
N THR A 225 17.64 -9.02 -13.60
CA THR A 225 18.29 -9.04 -14.92
C THR A 225 18.73 -7.62 -15.29
N LEU A 226 17.86 -6.65 -15.05
CA LEU A 226 18.17 -5.24 -15.27
C LEU A 226 19.19 -4.75 -14.25
N SER A 227 19.17 -5.15 -12.98
CA SER A 227 20.15 -4.72 -11.97
C SER A 227 21.53 -5.32 -12.24
N GLY A 228 21.66 -6.58 -12.66
CA GLY A 228 22.95 -7.11 -13.11
C GLY A 228 23.51 -6.37 -14.34
N ILE A 229 22.64 -5.87 -15.19
CA ILE A 229 23.00 -5.03 -16.35
C ILE A 229 23.23 -3.56 -15.94
N LEU A 230 22.51 -3.04 -14.93
CA LEU A 230 22.57 -1.66 -14.45
C LEU A 230 23.72 -1.44 -13.45
N ASP A 231 24.01 -2.40 -12.59
CA ASP A 231 25.15 -2.38 -11.65
C ASP A 231 26.48 -2.53 -12.41
N SER A 232 26.45 -3.05 -13.64
CA SER A 232 27.60 -3.02 -14.55
C SER A 232 27.68 -1.78 -15.43
N PHE A 233 26.57 -1.05 -15.68
CA PHE A 233 26.55 -0.03 -16.75
C PHE A 233 25.59 1.17 -16.64
N ALA A 234 24.66 1.30 -15.67
CA ALA A 234 23.59 2.30 -15.77
C ALA A 234 23.10 2.98 -14.45
N PRO A 235 22.93 4.31 -14.44
CA PRO A 235 22.47 5.11 -13.28
C PRO A 235 20.96 5.46 -13.15
N LYS A 236 20.58 5.99 -11.97
CA LYS A 236 19.21 6.07 -11.36
C LYS A 236 18.01 6.57 -12.20
N HIS A 237 18.18 7.43 -13.21
CA HIS A 237 17.06 7.93 -14.04
C HIS A 237 16.67 6.94 -15.17
N ILE A 238 17.58 6.04 -15.55
CA ILE A 238 17.29 4.91 -16.46
C ILE A 238 16.29 3.96 -15.79
N ALA A 239 16.45 3.71 -14.48
CA ALA A 239 15.52 2.92 -13.71
C ALA A 239 14.09 3.51 -13.70
N ALA A 240 13.95 4.84 -13.63
CA ALA A 240 12.65 5.51 -13.69
C ALA A 240 11.98 5.42 -15.07
N TYR A 241 12.77 5.40 -16.15
CA TYR A 241 12.26 5.22 -17.51
C TYR A 241 11.86 3.77 -17.78
N LEU A 242 12.67 2.80 -17.31
CA LEU A 242 12.36 1.37 -17.38
C LEU A 242 11.06 1.06 -16.63
N TYR A 243 10.82 1.69 -15.48
CA TYR A 243 9.56 1.55 -14.74
C TYR A 243 8.34 2.05 -15.54
N LYS A 244 8.45 3.21 -16.22
CA LYS A 244 7.38 3.72 -17.10
C LYS A 244 7.14 2.82 -18.32
N PHE A 245 8.20 2.28 -18.91
CA PHE A 245 8.11 1.37 -20.05
C PHE A 245 7.50 0.02 -19.66
N ASN A 246 7.85 -0.51 -18.49
CA ASN A 246 7.30 -1.77 -17.99
C ASN A 246 5.80 -1.63 -17.68
N LYS A 247 5.40 -0.49 -17.10
CA LYS A 247 3.98 -0.14 -16.93
C LYS A 247 3.23 -0.14 -18.27
N TRP A 248 3.82 0.40 -19.33
CA TRP A 248 3.23 0.41 -20.67
C TRP A 248 3.09 -1.00 -21.26
N ILE A 249 4.08 -1.88 -21.09
CA ILE A 249 3.99 -3.29 -21.55
C ILE A 249 2.85 -4.01 -20.83
N ILE A 250 2.73 -3.84 -19.51
CA ILE A 250 1.63 -4.44 -18.73
C ILE A 250 0.28 -3.95 -19.24
N GLU A 251 0.13 -2.64 -19.48
CA GLU A 251 -1.09 -2.05 -20.06
C GLU A 251 -1.38 -2.58 -21.48
N TYR A 252 -0.35 -2.76 -22.30
CA TYR A 252 -0.47 -3.29 -23.67
C TYR A 252 -0.91 -4.78 -23.69
N VAL A 253 -0.28 -5.62 -22.85
CA VAL A 253 -0.65 -7.04 -22.72
C VAL A 253 -2.05 -7.16 -22.15
N TYR A 254 -2.39 -6.36 -21.15
CA TYR A 254 -3.74 -6.30 -20.57
C TYR A 254 -4.79 -5.97 -21.64
N ASN A 255 -4.59 -4.90 -22.42
CA ASN A 255 -5.54 -4.49 -23.46
C ASN A 255 -5.71 -5.56 -24.56
N ASN A 256 -4.64 -6.28 -24.92
CA ASN A 256 -4.73 -7.37 -25.88
C ASN A 256 -5.46 -8.60 -25.33
N ILE A 257 -5.25 -8.95 -24.05
CA ILE A 257 -6.02 -10.03 -23.40
C ILE A 257 -7.51 -9.66 -23.32
N ILE A 258 -7.84 -8.38 -23.05
CA ILE A 258 -9.24 -7.91 -23.06
C ILE A 258 -9.86 -8.03 -24.44
N SER A 259 -9.13 -7.66 -25.50
CA SER A 259 -9.58 -7.86 -26.89
C SER A 259 -9.87 -9.34 -27.16
N LEU A 260 -8.97 -10.24 -26.77
CA LEU A 260 -9.14 -11.68 -26.95
C LEU A 260 -10.33 -12.26 -26.16
N LEU A 261 -10.54 -11.82 -24.92
CA LEU A 261 -11.66 -12.27 -24.09
C LEU A 261 -13.02 -11.72 -24.54
N ASN A 262 -13.07 -10.50 -25.06
CA ASN A 262 -14.29 -9.95 -25.65
C ASN A 262 -14.64 -10.64 -26.96
N ASN A 263 -13.64 -10.96 -27.78
CA ASN A 263 -13.82 -11.72 -29.01
C ASN A 263 -14.28 -13.16 -28.73
N SER A 264 -13.79 -13.80 -27.66
CA SER A 264 -14.25 -15.14 -27.26
C SER A 264 -15.68 -15.14 -26.71
N LYS A 265 -16.08 -14.12 -25.93
CA LYS A 265 -17.48 -13.95 -25.49
C LYS A 265 -18.45 -13.73 -26.65
N GLN A 266 -18.05 -12.93 -27.66
CA GLN A 266 -18.85 -12.77 -28.87
C GLN A 266 -18.99 -14.08 -29.67
N ALA A 267 -17.92 -14.88 -29.75
CA ALA A 267 -17.96 -16.18 -30.41
C ALA A 267 -18.92 -17.16 -29.72
N VAL A 268 -18.94 -17.21 -28.37
CA VAL A 268 -19.86 -18.06 -27.59
C VAL A 268 -21.32 -17.59 -27.71
N SER A 269 -21.56 -16.27 -27.80
CA SER A 269 -22.92 -15.72 -28.02
C SER A 269 -23.47 -16.00 -29.42
N LYS A 270 -22.58 -16.22 -30.41
CA LYS A 270 -22.95 -16.58 -31.79
C LYS A 270 -23.14 -18.07 -32.00
N SER A 271 -22.58 -18.93 -31.13
CA SER A 271 -22.79 -20.39 -31.19
C SER A 271 -23.98 -20.90 -30.36
N SER A 272 -24.65 -20.00 -29.63
CA SER A 272 -25.84 -20.29 -28.81
C SER A 272 -27.14 -19.71 -29.41
N LYS A 273 -27.09 -19.24 -30.66
CA LYS A 273 -28.22 -18.95 -31.54
C LYS A 273 -28.18 -19.90 -32.72
#